data_AF-A0A439SFA2-F1
#
_entry.id   AF-A0A439SFA2-F1
#
_cell.length_a   1.000
_cell.length_b   1.000
_cell.length_c   1.000
_cell.angle_alpha   90.00
_cell.angle_beta   90.00
_cell.angle_gamma   90.00
#
_symmetry.space_group_name_H-M   'P 1'
#
loop_
_entity.id
_entity.type
_entity.pdbx_description
1 polymer ?
#
loop_
_entity_poly.entity_id
_entity_poly.type
_entity_poly.pdbx_seq_one_letter_code
_entity_poly.pdbx_strand_id
1 'polypeptide(L)'
;MARLDERLARSPVRDGFVERQHFADAAGALWLEGELVHLEDLVLHDAHMDIRTLTHELTRALAVLRTRRRIFVQKPYWALSRDGFGSDRS
;
A
#
# COMPACT_ATOMS: atom_id res chain seq x y z
N MET A 1 12.25 -11.92 -8.21
CA MET A 1 12.41 -10.74 -7.34
C MET A 1 13.73 -10.04 -7.62
N ALA A 2 14.89 -10.60 -7.26
CA ALA A 2 16.21 -9.93 -7.43
C ALA A 2 16.47 -9.24 -8.78
N ARG A 3 16.17 -9.89 -9.93
CA ARG A 3 16.39 -9.28 -11.26
C ARG A 3 15.52 -8.05 -11.53
N LEU A 4 14.30 -8.01 -10.99
CA LEU A 4 13.41 -6.85 -11.14
C LEU A 4 13.90 -5.70 -10.26
N ASP A 5 14.30 -6.01 -9.03
CA ASP A 5 14.81 -5.03 -8.07
C ASP A 5 16.09 -4.34 -8.58
N GLU A 6 17.04 -5.11 -9.14
CA GLU A 6 18.26 -4.57 -9.77
C GLU A 6 18.00 -3.70 -11.01
N ARG A 7 16.91 -3.96 -11.73
CA ARG A 7 16.51 -3.16 -12.89
C ARG A 7 15.83 -1.88 -12.46
N LEU A 8 14.91 -1.97 -11.49
CA LEU A 8 14.22 -0.81 -10.92
C LEU A 8 15.21 0.11 -10.21
N ALA A 9 16.21 -0.42 -9.50
CA ALA A 9 17.24 0.37 -8.83
C ALA A 9 18.02 1.32 -9.78
N ARG A 10 18.07 1.00 -11.08
CA ARG A 10 18.76 1.79 -12.11
C ARG A 10 17.81 2.56 -13.02
N SER A 11 16.50 2.52 -12.75
CA SER A 11 15.48 3.04 -13.65
C SER A 11 14.96 4.40 -13.20
N PRO A 12 14.76 5.37 -14.11
CA PRO A 12 14.16 6.66 -13.78
C PRO A 12 12.68 6.54 -13.38
N VAL A 13 12.02 5.41 -13.63
CA VAL A 13 10.61 5.18 -13.27
C VAL A 13 10.43 4.37 -11.99
N ARG A 14 11.51 4.15 -11.23
CA ARG A 14 11.51 3.35 -10.00
C ARG A 14 10.42 3.78 -9.03
N ASP A 15 10.40 5.05 -8.68
CA ASP A 15 9.53 5.54 -7.62
C ASP A 15 8.06 5.48 -8.06
N GLY A 16 7.77 5.86 -9.30
CA GLY A 16 6.44 5.69 -9.88
C GLY A 16 5.99 4.23 -10.00
N PHE A 17 6.92 3.29 -10.17
CA PHE A 17 6.62 1.86 -10.12
C PHE A 17 6.28 1.40 -8.70
N VAL A 18 7.10 1.78 -7.71
CA VAL A 18 6.89 1.42 -6.30
C VAL A 18 5.57 1.98 -5.78
N GLU A 19 5.26 3.25 -6.07
CA GLU A 19 4.00 3.86 -5.67
C GLU A 19 2.78 3.10 -6.19
N ARG A 20 2.77 2.75 -7.49
CA ARG A 20 1.68 1.94 -8.07
C ARG A 20 1.62 0.52 -7.49
N GLN A 21 2.78 -0.04 -7.15
CA GLN A 21 2.84 -1.37 -6.56
C GLN A 21 2.22 -1.40 -5.15
N HIS A 22 2.30 -0.30 -4.38
CA HIS A 22 1.63 -0.22 -3.08
C HIS A 22 0.10 -0.31 -3.19
N PHE A 23 -0.50 0.33 -4.20
CA PHE A 23 -1.94 0.20 -4.48
C PHE A 23 -2.33 -1.22 -4.88
N ALA A 24 -1.55 -1.83 -5.77
CA ALA A 24 -1.79 -3.21 -6.21
C ALA A 24 -1.65 -4.22 -5.06
N ASP A 25 -0.67 -4.02 -4.17
CA ASP A 25 -0.48 -4.85 -2.99
C ASP A 25 -1.63 -4.72 -1.99
N ALA A 26 -2.10 -3.50 -1.72
CA ALA A 26 -3.24 -3.27 -0.83
C ALA A 26 -4.55 -3.89 -1.36
N ALA A 27 -4.83 -3.72 -2.65
CA ALA A 27 -5.99 -4.36 -3.28
C ALA A 27 -5.88 -5.89 -3.29
N GLY A 28 -4.68 -6.42 -3.55
CA GLY A 28 -4.41 -7.86 -3.50
C GLY A 28 -4.56 -8.44 -2.10
N ALA A 29 -4.17 -7.71 -1.05
CA ALA A 29 -4.31 -8.13 0.34
C ALA A 29 -5.79 -8.32 0.73
N LEU A 30 -6.65 -7.36 0.39
CA LEU A 30 -8.10 -7.52 0.64
C LEU A 30 -8.72 -8.64 -0.19
N TRP A 31 -8.27 -8.82 -1.44
CA TRP A 31 -8.76 -9.92 -2.25
C TRP A 31 -8.48 -11.28 -1.63
N LEU A 32 -7.30 -11.46 -1.02
CA LEU A 32 -6.96 -12.68 -0.26
C LEU A 32 -7.85 -12.87 0.98
N GLU A 33 -8.36 -11.79 1.55
CA GLU A 33 -9.30 -11.79 2.67
C GLU A 33 -10.78 -11.94 2.22
N GLY A 34 -11.03 -12.05 0.92
CA GLY A 34 -12.35 -12.20 0.33
C GLY A 34 -13.09 -10.87 0.07
N GLU A 35 -12.42 -9.73 0.26
CA GLU A 35 -12.96 -8.41 -0.01
C GLU A 35 -12.48 -7.88 -1.36
N LEU A 36 -13.36 -7.21 -2.10
CA LEU A 36 -13.03 -6.60 -3.38
C LEU A 36 -13.01 -5.08 -3.22
N VAL A 37 -11.89 -4.46 -3.59
CA VAL A 37 -11.76 -3.01 -3.67
C VAL A 37 -11.35 -2.62 -5.09
N HIS A 38 -12.00 -1.61 -5.65
CA HIS A 38 -11.56 -1.04 -6.92
C HIS A 38 -10.29 -0.23 -6.70
N LEU A 39 -9.23 -0.54 -7.46
CA LEU A 39 -7.96 0.17 -7.38
C LEU A 39 -8.13 1.67 -7.71
N GLU A 40 -9.04 2.01 -8.63
CA GLU A 40 -9.38 3.40 -8.93
C GLU A 40 -9.96 4.13 -7.71
N ASP A 41 -10.90 3.52 -6.99
CA ASP A 41 -11.49 4.12 -5.78
C ASP A 41 -10.42 4.32 -4.70
N LEU A 42 -9.50 3.36 -4.52
CA LEU A 42 -8.38 3.51 -3.59
C LEU A 42 -7.42 4.64 -3.99
N VAL A 43 -7.10 4.78 -5.27
CA VAL A 43 -6.24 5.85 -5.79
C VAL A 43 -6.90 7.22 -5.63
N LEU A 44 -8.18 7.34 -5.96
CA LEU A 44 -8.94 8.57 -5.81
C LEU A 44 -9.08 8.95 -4.33
N HIS A 45 -9.34 7.99 -3.46
CA HIS A 45 -9.46 8.22 -2.03
C HIS A 45 -8.13 8.69 -1.41
N ASP A 46 -6.99 8.05 -1.75
CA ASP A 46 -5.66 8.47 -1.30
C ASP A 46 -5.33 9.91 -1.76
N ALA A 47 -5.86 10.32 -2.93
CA ALA A 47 -5.73 11.67 -3.46
C ALA A 47 -6.76 12.69 -2.91
N HIS A 48 -7.65 12.29 -2.00
CA HIS A 48 -8.79 13.10 -1.54
C HIS A 48 -9.71 13.57 -2.69
N MET A 49 -9.84 12.76 -3.72
CA MET A 49 -10.63 12.99 -4.92
C MET A 49 -11.80 12.00 -5.02
N ASP A 50 -12.43 11.70 -3.89
CA ASP A 50 -13.54 10.75 -3.82
C ASP A 50 -14.69 11.16 -4.75
N ILE A 51 -15.13 10.21 -5.59
CA ILE A 51 -16.29 10.37 -6.48
C ILE A 51 -17.47 9.47 -6.08
N ARG A 52 -17.25 8.57 -5.12
CA ARG A 52 -18.24 7.61 -4.58
C ARG A 52 -18.22 7.66 -3.06
N THR A 53 -19.27 7.13 -2.44
CA THR A 53 -19.36 6.99 -0.97
C THR A 53 -18.27 6.05 -0.44
N LEU A 54 -17.61 6.45 0.64
CA LEU A 54 -16.62 5.62 1.34
C LEU A 54 -17.23 4.31 1.83
N THR A 55 -16.58 3.19 1.52
CA THR A 55 -16.96 1.85 2.02
C THR A 55 -16.00 1.35 3.10
N HIS A 56 -16.40 0.29 3.81
CA HIS A 56 -15.56 -0.31 4.85
C HIS A 56 -14.30 -0.94 4.26
N GLU A 57 -14.45 -1.65 3.14
CA GLU A 57 -13.37 -2.28 2.38
C GLU A 57 -12.40 -1.22 1.88
N LEU A 58 -12.88 -0.07 1.40
CA LEU A 58 -12.02 1.06 0.98
C LEU A 58 -11.21 1.63 2.16
N THR A 59 -11.83 1.74 3.34
CA THR A 59 -11.13 2.17 4.56
C THR A 59 -10.03 1.18 4.96
N ARG A 60 -10.32 -0.13 4.91
CA ARG A 60 -9.33 -1.18 5.21
C ARG A 60 -8.19 -1.19 4.20
N ALA A 61 -8.49 -1.06 2.91
CA ALA A 61 -7.47 -1.00 1.86
C ALA A 61 -6.52 0.19 2.06
N LEU A 62 -7.05 1.36 2.48
CA LEU A 62 -6.25 2.52 2.82
C LEU A 62 -5.33 2.27 4.02
N ALA A 63 -5.80 1.56 5.04
CA ALA A 63 -4.97 1.18 6.18
C ALA A 63 -3.79 0.29 5.74
N VAL A 64 -4.05 -0.73 4.91
CA VAL A 64 -3.01 -1.58 4.33
C VAL A 64 -2.02 -0.74 3.51
N LEU A 65 -2.51 0.14 2.63
CA LEU A 65 -1.68 1.03 1.81
C LEU A 65 -0.73 1.88 2.67
N ARG A 66 -1.26 2.51 3.71
CA ARG A 66 -0.48 3.32 4.66
C ARG A 66 0.58 2.49 5.38
N THR A 67 0.22 1.30 5.85
CA THR A 67 1.14 0.39 6.53
C THR A 67 2.26 -0.06 5.58
N ARG A 68 1.96 -0.39 4.31
CA ARG A 68 2.98 -0.76 3.31
C ARG A 68 3.97 0.36 3.02
N ARG A 69 3.48 1.58 2.79
CA ARG A 69 4.34 2.76 2.59
C ARG A 69 5.19 3.03 3.82
N ARG A 70 4.63 2.88 5.02
CA ARG A 70 5.37 3.06 6.28
C ARG A 70 6.48 2.02 6.44
N ILE A 71 6.21 0.74 6.14
CA ILE A 71 7.25 -0.30 6.16
C ILE A 71 8.37 0.01 5.17
N PHE A 72 8.04 0.51 3.98
CA PHE A 72 9.02 0.80 2.92
C PHE A 72 10.01 1.91 3.28
N VAL A 73 9.57 2.95 4.01
CA VAL A 73 10.43 4.08 4.42
C VAL A 73 11.21 3.82 5.71
N GLN A 74 10.86 2.76 6.45
CA GLN A 74 11.46 2.43 7.75
C GLN A 74 12.67 1.49 7.60
N LYS A 75 13.47 1.41 8.68
CA LYS A 75 14.60 0.47 8.73
C LYS A 75 14.11 -0.98 8.65
N PRO A 76 14.92 -1.90 8.09
CA PRO A 76 14.63 -3.33 8.15
C PRO A 76 14.25 -3.79 9.56
N TYR A 77 13.30 -4.72 9.66
CA TYR A 77 12.75 -5.26 10.92
C TYR A 77 11.92 -4.29 11.77
N TRP A 78 11.78 -3.00 11.40
CA TRP A 78 10.93 -2.05 12.13
C TRP A 78 9.50 -2.56 12.29
N ALA A 79 8.92 -3.18 11.26
CA ALA A 79 7.56 -3.70 11.29
C ALA A 79 7.34 -4.76 12.40
N LEU A 80 8.42 -5.49 12.76
CA LEU A 80 8.42 -6.52 13.80
C LEU A 80 8.90 -5.98 15.16
N SER A 81 9.21 -4.69 15.24
CA SER A 81 9.55 -4.02 16.48
C SER A 81 8.30 -3.63 17.26
N ARG A 82 8.45 -3.31 18.55
CA ARG A 82 7.35 -2.82 19.38
C ARG A 82 6.68 -1.58 18.80
N ASP A 83 7.47 -0.69 18.19
CA ASP A 83 6.99 0.53 17.54
C ASP A 83 6.21 0.22 16.26
N GLY A 84 6.62 -0.81 15.51
CA GLY A 84 5.91 -1.29 14.32
C GLY A 84 4.54 -1.88 14.65
N PHE A 85 4.48 -2.79 15.62
CA PHE A 85 3.23 -3.46 16.02
C PHE A 85 2.16 -2.49 16.58
N GLY A 86 2.57 -1.39 17.21
CA GLY A 86 1.64 -0.39 17.74
C GLY A 86 1.08 0.57 16.68
N SER A 87 1.66 0.60 15.49
CA SER A 87 1.39 1.66 14.50
C SER A 87 0.11 1.49 13.67
N ASP A 88 -0.54 0.33 13.76
CA ASP A 88 -1.72 -0.06 12.96
C ASP A 88 -3.06 0.08 13.73
N ARG A 89 -3.06 0.70 14.91
CA ARG A 89 -4.22 0.85 15.81
C ARG A 89 -4.72 2.30 15.99
N SER A 90 -4.32 3.22 15.13
CA SER A 90 -4.67 4.65 15.24
C SER A 90 -5.53 5.13 14.08
#